data_AF-A0A1Q3DAX9-F1
#
_entry.id   AF-A0A1Q3DAX9-F1
#
_cell.length_a   1.000
_cell.length_b   1.000
_cell.length_c   1.000
_cell.angle_alpha   90.00
_cell.angle_beta   90.00
_cell.angle_gamma   90.00
#
_symmetry.space_group_name_H-M   'P 1'
#
loop_
_entity.id
_entity.type
_entity.pdbx_description
1 polymer ?
#
loop_
_entity_poly.entity_id
_entity_poly.type
_entity_poly.pdbx_seq_one_letter_code
_entity_poly.pdbx_strand_id
1 'polypeptide(L)'
;MHDNDSVSDMFTRFTTIINSLKNLGKSYSNQELLRKILRCLPKSWTPKVTTIEEAKDLSTLPLEQLLGSLMTHETTMKNHENVEVKKKKTIALKALRKESESDEDDDIVLISKQFKKFLKSQKEKRLSKRKSLKMKNRAKGKNRLALSAKSRVISRTNARISKRKKKSTRNISRKRMSNPRRRKQW
;
A
#
# COMPACT_ATOMS: atom_id res chain seq x y z
N MET A 1 -23.93 7.49 11.66
CA MET A 1 -23.20 6.75 10.60
C MET A 1 -24.25 6.20 9.65
N HIS A 2 -24.09 6.34 8.32
CA HIS A 2 -25.00 5.71 7.37
C HIS A 2 -24.60 4.24 7.16
N ASP A 3 -25.51 3.42 6.67
CA ASP A 3 -25.32 1.95 6.61
C ASP A 3 -24.14 1.51 5.72
N ASN A 4 -23.75 2.34 4.75
CA ASN A 4 -22.62 2.08 3.84
C ASN A 4 -21.34 2.83 4.20
N ASP A 5 -21.37 3.71 5.20
CA ASP A 5 -20.20 4.46 5.61
C ASP A 5 -19.25 3.54 6.39
N SER A 6 -17.94 3.60 6.14
CA SER A 6 -16.97 2.93 6.99
C SER A 6 -16.71 3.71 8.28
N VAL A 7 -16.12 3.05 9.28
CA VAL A 7 -15.68 3.74 10.51
C VAL A 7 -14.68 4.85 10.18
N SER A 8 -13.81 4.64 9.18
CA SER A 8 -12.84 5.63 8.70
C SER A 8 -13.52 6.87 8.11
N ASP A 9 -14.57 6.69 7.31
CA ASP A 9 -15.30 7.81 6.69
C ASP A 9 -16.06 8.63 7.74
N MET A 10 -16.66 7.95 8.72
CA MET A 10 -17.27 8.59 9.88
C MET A 10 -16.24 9.40 10.68
N PHE A 11 -15.08 8.82 10.99
CA PHE A 11 -14.03 9.48 11.75
C PHE A 11 -13.43 10.69 11.01
N THR A 12 -13.29 10.60 9.69
CA THR A 12 -12.82 11.72 8.85
C THR A 12 -13.77 12.90 8.95
N ARG A 13 -15.08 12.68 8.76
CA ARG A 13 -16.10 13.74 8.90
C ARG A 13 -16.15 14.30 10.32
N PHE A 14 -16.04 13.44 11.33
CA PHE A 14 -15.96 13.85 12.73
C PHE A 14 -14.78 14.82 12.94
N THR A 15 -13.59 14.46 12.45
CA THR A 15 -12.39 15.29 12.56
C THR A 15 -12.55 16.63 11.84
N THR A 16 -13.16 16.65 10.66
CA THR A 16 -13.49 17.90 9.95
C THR A 16 -14.36 18.81 10.81
N ILE A 17 -15.43 18.28 11.42
CA ILE A 17 -16.34 19.04 12.27
C ILE A 17 -15.61 19.57 13.51
N ILE A 18 -14.81 18.74 14.18
CA ILE A 18 -14.04 19.15 15.38
C ILE A 18 -13.05 20.25 15.05
N ASN A 19 -12.36 20.16 13.90
CA ASN A 19 -11.44 21.19 13.46
C ASN A 19 -12.16 22.50 13.15
N SER A 20 -13.31 22.46 12.47
CA SER A 20 -14.15 23.64 12.25
C SER A 20 -14.61 24.27 13.57
N LEU A 21 -15.03 23.46 14.56
CA LEU A 21 -15.44 23.94 15.88
C LEU A 21 -14.28 24.56 16.65
N LYS A 22 -13.09 23.97 16.56
CA LYS A 22 -11.87 24.51 17.17
C LYS A 22 -11.53 25.88 16.58
N ASN A 23 -11.68 26.07 15.28
CA ASN A 23 -11.48 27.36 14.61
C ASN A 23 -12.51 28.42 15.04
N LEU A 24 -13.71 27.99 15.45
CA LEU A 24 -14.75 28.84 16.04
C LEU A 24 -14.56 29.08 17.55
N GLY A 25 -13.45 28.63 18.13
CA GLY A 25 -13.13 28.81 19.56
C GLY A 25 -13.74 27.76 20.50
N LYS A 26 -14.39 26.71 19.99
CA LYS A 26 -14.91 25.60 20.80
C LYS A 26 -13.96 24.41 20.74
N SER A 27 -13.26 24.14 21.85
CA SER A 27 -12.45 22.94 22.03
C SER A 27 -13.20 21.88 22.84
N TYR A 28 -12.81 20.62 22.66
CA TYR A 28 -13.32 19.48 23.42
C TYR A 28 -12.16 18.73 24.05
N SER A 29 -12.36 18.24 25.26
CA SER A 29 -11.45 17.31 25.91
C SER A 29 -11.47 15.94 25.21
N ASN A 30 -10.42 15.15 25.40
CA ASN A 30 -10.33 13.80 24.81
C ASN A 30 -11.53 12.92 25.19
N GLN A 31 -11.95 12.95 26.46
CA GLN A 31 -13.10 12.21 26.96
C GLN A 31 -14.40 12.58 26.23
N GLU A 32 -14.63 13.87 25.97
CA GLU A 32 -15.81 14.33 25.24
C GLU A 32 -15.78 13.89 23.78
N LEU A 33 -14.61 13.92 23.14
CA LEU A 33 -14.45 13.45 21.77
C LEU A 33 -14.78 11.96 21.65
N LEU A 34 -14.25 11.14 22.56
CA LEU A 34 -14.51 9.70 22.59
C LEU A 34 -15.99 9.39 22.78
N ARG A 35 -16.65 10.04 23.76
CA ARG A 35 -18.09 9.89 23.99
C ARG A 35 -18.91 10.29 22.76
N LYS A 36 -18.54 11.39 22.08
CA LYS A 36 -19.24 11.83 20.86
C LYS A 36 -19.07 10.83 19.72
N ILE A 37 -17.87 10.28 19.53
CA ILE A 37 -17.61 9.25 18.51
C ILE A 37 -18.45 7.99 18.78
N LEU A 38 -18.43 7.50 20.02
CA LEU A 38 -19.22 6.33 20.42
C LEU A 38 -20.72 6.56 20.16
N ARG A 39 -21.23 7.78 20.40
CA ARG A 39 -22.62 8.17 20.11
C ARG A 39 -22.94 8.31 18.61
N CYS A 40 -21.94 8.46 17.75
CA CYS A 40 -22.11 8.54 16.30
C CYS A 40 -22.23 7.17 15.60
N LEU A 41 -21.93 6.08 16.34
CA LEU A 41 -22.02 4.71 15.84
C LEU A 41 -23.49 4.24 15.69
N PRO A 42 -23.77 3.33 14.74
CA PRO A 42 -25.11 2.78 14.55
C PRO A 42 -25.51 1.85 15.71
N LYS A 43 -26.82 1.64 15.89
CA LYS A 43 -27.37 0.79 16.98
C LYS A 43 -26.84 -0.64 16.99
N SER A 44 -26.41 -1.18 15.85
CA SER A 44 -25.77 -2.50 15.77
C SER A 44 -24.46 -2.59 16.55
N TRP A 45 -23.85 -1.45 16.91
CA TRP A 45 -22.62 -1.36 17.69
C TRP A 45 -22.86 -1.26 19.20
N THR A 46 -24.12 -1.16 19.66
CA THR A 46 -24.45 -0.98 21.09
C THR A 46 -23.72 -1.96 22.01
N PRO A 47 -23.67 -3.28 21.75
CA PRO A 47 -22.94 -4.21 22.62
C PRO A 47 -21.45 -3.85 22.75
N LYS A 48 -20.82 -3.45 21.64
CA LYS A 48 -19.41 -3.06 21.61
C LYS A 48 -19.16 -1.75 22.35
N VAL A 49 -20.06 -0.78 22.20
CA VAL A 49 -20.00 0.50 22.91
C VAL A 49 -20.10 0.28 24.43
N THR A 50 -21.09 -0.50 24.88
CA THR A 50 -21.27 -0.82 26.30
C THR A 50 -20.03 -1.50 26.89
N THR A 51 -19.46 -2.50 26.20
CA THR A 51 -18.21 -3.13 26.67
C THR A 51 -17.05 -2.14 26.77
N ILE A 52 -16.94 -1.17 25.86
CA ILE A 52 -15.88 -0.16 25.92
C ILE A 52 -16.10 0.80 27.09
N GLU A 53 -17.34 1.22 27.33
CA GLU A 53 -17.71 2.11 28.43
C GLU A 53 -17.51 1.46 29.80
N GLU A 54 -17.75 0.15 29.92
CA GLU A 54 -17.55 -0.61 31.17
C GLU A 54 -16.08 -0.98 31.41
N ALA A 55 -15.34 -1.36 30.35
CA ALA A 55 -14.00 -1.93 30.51
C ALA A 55 -12.87 -0.90 30.49
N LYS A 56 -13.11 0.33 29.99
CA LYS A 56 -12.04 1.32 29.79
C LYS A 56 -12.43 2.68 30.34
N ASP A 57 -11.47 3.32 30.98
CA ASP A 57 -11.59 4.74 31.33
C ASP A 57 -11.38 5.60 30.08
N LEU A 58 -12.46 6.25 29.63
CA LEU A 58 -12.46 7.15 28.47
C LEU A 58 -11.63 8.42 28.70
N SER A 59 -11.25 8.75 29.94
CA SER A 59 -10.42 9.93 30.20
C SER A 59 -8.96 9.71 29.78
N THR A 60 -8.45 8.48 29.93
CA THR A 60 -7.05 8.11 29.68
C THR A 60 -6.83 7.44 28.32
N LEU A 61 -7.90 6.94 27.69
CA LEU A 61 -7.81 6.21 26.43
C LEU A 61 -7.39 7.12 25.25
N PRO A 62 -6.32 6.81 24.51
CA PRO A 62 -5.97 7.54 23.30
C PRO A 62 -7.01 7.37 22.19
N LEU A 63 -7.29 8.45 21.45
CA LEU A 63 -8.25 8.46 20.35
C LEU A 63 -7.93 7.44 19.26
N GLU A 64 -6.64 7.29 18.90
CA GLU A 64 -6.22 6.33 17.89
C GLU A 64 -6.46 4.88 18.33
N GLN A 65 -6.34 4.60 19.63
CA GLN A 65 -6.63 3.26 20.16
C GLN A 65 -8.11 2.93 20.07
N LEU A 66 -9.00 3.89 20.37
CA LEU A 66 -10.44 3.69 20.17
C LEU A 66 -10.72 3.42 18.68
N LEU A 67 -10.20 4.26 17.81
CA LEU A 67 -10.42 4.13 16.36
C LEU A 67 -9.90 2.79 15.83
N GLY A 68 -8.71 2.37 16.24
CA GLY A 68 -8.14 1.06 15.88
C GLY A 68 -8.99 -0.11 16.36
N SER A 69 -9.55 -0.02 17.56
CA SER A 69 -10.46 -1.03 18.09
C SER A 69 -11.77 -1.11 17.29
N LEU A 70 -12.33 0.05 16.92
CA LEU A 70 -13.54 0.13 16.10
C LEU A 70 -13.30 -0.42 14.68
N MET A 71 -12.23 -0.03 14.00
CA MET A 71 -11.90 -0.54 12.65
C MET A 71 -11.64 -2.07 12.64
N THR A 72 -10.99 -2.56 13.69
CA THR A 72 -10.78 -4.01 13.85
C THR A 72 -12.12 -4.73 13.98
N HIS A 73 -13.03 -4.20 14.80
CA HIS A 73 -14.37 -4.76 14.97
C HIS A 73 -15.19 -4.73 13.66
N GLU A 74 -15.13 -3.62 12.92
CA GLU A 74 -15.78 -3.49 11.60
C GLU A 74 -15.31 -4.61 10.64
N THR A 75 -13.99 -4.85 10.61
CA THR A 75 -13.39 -5.89 9.77
C THR A 75 -13.84 -7.30 10.20
N THR A 76 -13.88 -7.57 11.51
CA THR A 76 -14.35 -8.85 12.02
C THR A 76 -15.83 -9.09 11.73
N MET A 77 -16.68 -8.05 11.82
CA MET A 77 -18.11 -8.15 11.49
C MET A 77 -18.32 -8.45 10.00
N LYS A 78 -17.65 -7.72 9.10
CA LYS A 78 -17.71 -7.97 7.65
C LYS A 78 -17.19 -9.37 7.28
N ASN A 79 -16.17 -9.86 7.97
CA ASN A 79 -15.68 -11.22 7.79
C ASN A 79 -16.70 -12.27 8.25
N HIS A 80 -17.40 -12.03 9.36
CA HIS A 80 -18.42 -12.95 9.86
C HIS A 80 -19.64 -13.00 8.93
N GLU A 81 -20.09 -11.88 8.37
CA GLU A 81 -21.08 -11.85 7.28
C GLU A 81 -20.58 -12.59 6.04
N ASN A 82 -19.31 -12.41 5.64
CA ASN A 82 -18.75 -13.12 4.49
C ASN A 82 -18.65 -14.63 4.73
N VAL A 83 -18.38 -15.06 5.96
CA VAL A 83 -18.36 -16.47 6.37
C VAL A 83 -19.78 -17.02 6.39
N GLU A 84 -20.78 -16.32 6.92
CA GLU A 84 -22.19 -16.71 6.86
C GLU A 84 -22.67 -16.90 5.40
N VAL A 85 -22.30 -15.99 4.48
CA VAL A 85 -22.65 -16.10 3.05
C VAL A 85 -21.84 -17.21 2.33
N LYS A 86 -20.61 -17.51 2.79
CA LYS A 86 -19.75 -18.58 2.22
C LYS A 86 -19.88 -19.94 2.91
N LYS A 87 -20.72 -20.10 3.93
CA LYS A 87 -21.04 -21.41 4.56
C LYS A 87 -21.78 -22.38 3.62
N LYS A 88 -21.98 -22.05 2.33
CA LYS A 88 -22.49 -22.97 1.29
C LYS A 88 -21.41 -23.72 0.49
N LYS A 89 -20.16 -23.77 0.94
CA LYS A 89 -19.15 -24.70 0.41
C LYS A 89 -18.44 -25.44 1.55
N THR A 90 -19.22 -26.19 2.32
CA THR A 90 -18.68 -27.33 3.08
C THR A 90 -18.07 -28.30 2.07
N ILE A 91 -16.74 -28.36 1.97
CA ILE A 91 -16.06 -29.51 1.38
C ILE A 91 -16.12 -30.58 2.46
N ALA A 92 -17.23 -31.31 2.51
CA ALA A 92 -17.36 -32.46 3.37
C ALA A 92 -16.36 -33.52 2.91
N LEU A 93 -15.38 -33.86 3.77
CA LEU A 93 -14.65 -35.11 3.64
C LEU A 93 -15.66 -36.23 3.90
N LYS A 94 -16.22 -36.81 2.84
CA LYS A 94 -17.02 -38.03 2.96
C LYS A 94 -16.04 -39.15 3.26
N ALA A 95 -15.82 -39.42 4.54
CA ALA A 95 -15.21 -40.67 4.98
C ALA A 95 -16.11 -41.79 4.48
N LEU A 96 -15.68 -42.52 3.46
CA LEU A 96 -16.33 -43.74 3.05
C LEU A 96 -16.02 -44.77 4.12
N ARG A 97 -16.87 -44.85 5.15
CA ARG A 97 -16.85 -45.97 6.11
C ARG A 97 -17.38 -47.20 5.35
N LYS A 98 -16.52 -47.82 4.55
CA LYS A 98 -16.74 -49.17 4.08
C LYS A 98 -16.19 -50.07 5.18
N GLU A 99 -17.11 -50.64 5.93
CA GLU A 99 -16.83 -51.68 6.90
C GLU A 99 -16.36 -52.90 6.08
N SER A 100 -15.06 -52.97 5.87
CA SER A 100 -14.39 -54.13 5.28
C SER A 100 -12.95 -54.08 5.78
N GLU A 101 -12.58 -55.09 6.56
CA GLU A 101 -11.20 -55.41 6.95
C GLU A 101 -10.30 -55.44 5.72
N SER A 102 -9.68 -54.31 5.39
CA SER A 102 -8.75 -54.22 4.27
C SER A 102 -7.72 -53.15 4.62
N ASP A 103 -6.55 -53.64 5.03
CA ASP A 103 -5.24 -53.01 5.12
C ASP A 103 -5.22 -51.47 5.10
N GLU A 104 -5.33 -50.87 6.29
CA GLU A 104 -5.19 -49.43 6.56
C GLU A 104 -3.90 -48.82 5.97
N ASP A 105 -2.87 -49.65 5.75
CA ASP A 105 -1.60 -49.28 5.15
C ASP A 105 -1.74 -48.85 3.68
N ASP A 106 -2.62 -49.49 2.89
CA ASP A 106 -2.82 -49.14 1.48
C ASP A 106 -3.50 -47.78 1.33
N ASP A 107 -4.43 -47.46 2.23
CA ASP A 107 -5.09 -46.15 2.29
C ASP A 107 -4.11 -45.05 2.72
N ILE A 108 -3.25 -45.32 3.70
CA ILE A 108 -2.16 -44.42 4.12
C ILE A 108 -1.17 -44.17 2.98
N VAL A 109 -0.84 -45.20 2.20
CA VAL A 109 0.03 -45.11 1.02
C VAL A 109 -0.65 -44.26 -0.07
N LEU A 110 -1.95 -44.44 -0.30
CA LEU A 110 -2.71 -43.69 -1.28
C LEU A 110 -2.78 -42.20 -0.92
N ILE A 111 -3.07 -41.88 0.34
CA ILE A 111 -3.10 -40.51 0.88
C ILE A 111 -1.70 -39.88 0.77
N SER A 112 -0.66 -40.60 1.19
CA SER A 112 0.74 -40.14 1.10
C SER A 112 1.17 -39.84 -0.34
N LYS A 113 0.75 -40.68 -1.30
CA LYS A 113 1.02 -40.50 -2.73
C LYS A 113 0.32 -39.27 -3.30
N GLN A 114 -0.93 -39.02 -2.90
CA GLN A 114 -1.68 -37.82 -3.30
C GLN A 114 -1.06 -36.55 -2.71
N PHE A 115 -0.69 -36.57 -1.43
CA PHE A 115 -0.04 -35.44 -0.77
C PHE A 115 1.33 -35.12 -1.38
N LYS A 116 2.12 -36.15 -1.71
CA LYS A 116 3.42 -35.99 -2.40
C LYS A 116 3.25 -35.39 -3.81
N LYS A 117 2.20 -35.76 -4.55
CA LYS A 117 1.87 -35.13 -5.86
C LYS A 117 1.51 -33.65 -5.69
N PHE A 118 0.73 -33.31 -4.66
CA PHE A 118 0.36 -31.93 -4.36
C PHE A 118 1.58 -31.05 -4.05
N LEU A 119 2.50 -31.54 -3.20
CA LEU A 119 3.74 -30.83 -2.88
C LEU A 119 4.64 -30.62 -4.11
N LYS A 120 4.72 -31.61 -5.00
CA LYS A 120 5.46 -31.47 -6.27
C LYS A 120 4.84 -30.41 -7.19
N SER A 121 3.52 -30.39 -7.33
CA SER A 121 2.80 -29.37 -8.12
C SER A 121 3.01 -27.95 -7.57
N GLN A 122 3.04 -27.79 -6.25
CA GLN A 122 3.36 -26.50 -5.61
C GLN A 122 4.82 -26.05 -5.87
N LYS A 123 5.78 -26.99 -5.87
CA LYS A 123 7.19 -26.71 -6.19
C LYS A 123 7.36 -26.24 -7.63
N GLU A 124 6.64 -26.83 -8.58
CA GLU A 124 6.63 -26.43 -9.99
C GLU A 124 6.03 -25.04 -10.21
N LYS A 125 4.95 -24.70 -9.50
CA LYS A 125 4.37 -23.33 -9.49
C LYS A 125 5.34 -22.29 -8.92
N ARG A 126 6.13 -22.64 -7.89
CA ARG A 126 7.16 -21.75 -7.32
C ARG A 126 8.35 -21.55 -8.26
N LEU A 127 8.78 -22.60 -8.99
CA LEU A 127 9.88 -22.52 -9.95
C LEU A 127 9.53 -21.68 -11.18
N SER A 128 8.32 -21.85 -11.71
CA SER A 128 7.79 -21.06 -12.84
C SER A 128 7.66 -19.58 -12.48
N LYS A 129 7.22 -19.26 -11.25
CA LYS A 129 7.22 -17.87 -10.74
C LYS A 129 8.62 -17.28 -10.60
N ARG A 130 9.62 -18.06 -10.17
CA ARG A 130 11.04 -17.63 -10.13
C ARG A 130 11.63 -17.37 -11.52
N LYS A 131 11.28 -18.18 -12.53
CA LYS A 131 11.73 -17.96 -13.92
C LYS A 131 11.13 -16.68 -14.52
N SER A 132 9.85 -16.38 -14.27
CA SER A 132 9.22 -15.15 -14.79
C SER A 132 9.80 -13.87 -14.18
N LEU A 133 10.16 -13.90 -12.88
CA LEU A 133 10.83 -12.79 -12.20
C LEU A 133 12.26 -12.56 -12.74
N LYS A 134 13.01 -13.63 -13.04
CA LYS A 134 14.36 -13.52 -13.61
C LYS A 134 14.35 -12.93 -15.04
N MET A 135 13.34 -13.25 -15.85
CA MET A 135 13.14 -12.65 -17.18
C MET A 135 12.78 -11.16 -17.11
N LYS A 136 11.87 -10.77 -16.19
CA LYS A 136 11.50 -9.34 -15.98
C LYS A 136 12.70 -8.48 -15.54
N ASN A 137 13.59 -9.03 -14.71
CA ASN A 137 14.75 -8.29 -14.22
C ASN A 137 15.83 -8.10 -15.30
N ARG A 138 15.99 -9.05 -16.25
CA ARG A 138 16.91 -8.90 -17.40
C ARG A 138 16.47 -7.83 -18.39
N ALA A 139 15.16 -7.62 -18.57
CA ALA A 139 14.63 -6.56 -19.44
C ALA A 139 14.88 -5.15 -18.87
N LYS A 140 14.75 -4.98 -17.55
CA LYS A 140 14.98 -3.67 -16.89
C LYS A 140 16.45 -3.23 -16.88
N GLY A 141 17.40 -4.16 -16.81
CA GLY A 141 18.84 -3.85 -16.81
C GLY A 141 19.35 -3.25 -18.14
N LYS A 142 18.82 -3.72 -19.27
CA LYS A 142 19.22 -3.23 -20.61
C LYS A 142 18.77 -1.78 -20.87
N ASN A 143 17.57 -1.41 -20.41
CA ASN A 143 17.06 -0.04 -20.56
C ASN A 143 17.84 0.99 -19.73
N ARG A 144 18.33 0.61 -18.53
CA ARG A 144 19.15 1.50 -17.68
C ARG A 144 20.50 1.83 -18.32
N LEU A 145 21.16 0.85 -18.94
CA LEU A 145 22.45 1.06 -19.62
C LEU A 145 22.30 1.93 -20.86
N ALA A 146 21.23 1.75 -21.65
CA ALA A 146 20.94 2.57 -22.81
C ALA A 146 20.68 4.04 -22.44
N LEU A 147 19.93 4.30 -21.36
CA LEU A 147 19.67 5.66 -20.86
C LEU A 147 20.94 6.33 -20.32
N SER A 148 21.79 5.59 -19.61
CA SER A 148 23.08 6.10 -19.12
C SER A 148 24.08 6.41 -20.24
N ALA A 149 24.06 5.64 -21.33
CA ALA A 149 24.93 5.90 -22.48
C ALA A 149 24.48 7.17 -23.23
N LYS A 150 23.17 7.33 -23.43
CA LYS A 150 22.57 8.53 -24.05
C LYS A 150 22.88 9.79 -23.26
N SER A 151 22.73 9.77 -21.93
CA SER A 151 23.04 10.94 -21.10
C SER A 151 24.53 11.33 -21.17
N ARG A 152 25.44 10.36 -21.18
CA ARG A 152 26.89 10.61 -21.28
C ARG A 152 27.30 11.22 -22.63
N VAL A 153 26.65 10.84 -23.73
CA VAL A 153 26.88 11.41 -25.06
C VAL A 153 26.39 12.85 -25.13
N ILE A 154 25.21 13.13 -24.56
CA ILE A 154 24.65 14.50 -24.49
C ILE A 154 25.55 15.41 -23.65
N SER A 155 26.07 14.95 -22.51
CA SER A 155 27.01 15.75 -21.70
C SER A 155 28.31 16.07 -22.46
N ARG A 156 28.86 15.10 -23.22
CA ARG A 156 30.10 15.28 -24.00
C ARG A 156 29.93 16.27 -25.16
N THR A 157 28.78 16.25 -25.83
CA THR A 157 28.48 17.19 -26.93
C THR A 157 28.29 18.61 -26.41
N ASN A 158 27.55 18.80 -25.32
CA ASN A 158 27.39 20.10 -24.67
C ASN A 158 28.73 20.70 -24.19
N ALA A 159 29.64 19.87 -23.65
CA ALA A 159 30.97 20.33 -23.28
C ALA A 159 31.81 20.81 -24.49
N ARG A 160 31.71 20.12 -25.64
CA ARG A 160 32.38 20.55 -26.88
C ARG A 160 31.80 21.86 -27.43
N ILE A 161 30.48 22.02 -27.41
CA ILE A 161 29.80 23.24 -27.85
C ILE A 161 30.22 24.43 -26.97
N SER A 162 30.24 24.26 -25.64
CA SER A 162 30.69 25.27 -24.69
C SER A 162 32.15 25.72 -24.95
N LYS A 163 33.05 24.76 -25.19
CA LYS A 163 34.46 25.06 -25.51
C LYS A 163 34.61 25.81 -26.84
N ARG A 164 33.82 25.45 -27.87
CA ARG A 164 33.80 26.18 -29.16
C ARG A 164 33.29 27.62 -28.97
N LYS A 165 32.23 27.82 -28.17
CA LYS A 165 31.67 29.14 -27.89
C LYS A 165 32.67 30.05 -27.16
N LYS A 166 33.38 29.54 -26.15
CA LYS A 166 34.46 30.27 -25.45
C LYS A 166 35.64 30.62 -26.36
N LYS A 167 35.99 29.78 -27.33
CA LYS A 167 37.09 30.04 -28.26
C LYS A 167 36.70 31.10 -29.30
N SER A 168 35.45 31.08 -29.77
CA SER A 168 34.89 32.10 -30.65
C SER A 168 34.85 33.48 -29.99
N THR A 169 34.37 33.60 -28.74
CA THR A 169 34.34 34.88 -28.02
C THR A 169 35.73 35.44 -27.75
N ARG A 170 36.71 34.59 -27.40
CA ARG A 170 38.12 35.00 -27.29
C ARG A 170 38.69 35.52 -28.60
N ASN A 171 38.39 34.88 -29.73
CA ASN A 171 38.87 35.33 -31.05
C ASN A 171 38.23 36.67 -31.45
N ILE A 172 36.94 36.87 -31.17
CA ILE A 172 36.25 38.15 -31.42
C ILE A 172 36.86 39.28 -30.58
N SER A 173 37.14 39.03 -29.29
CA SER A 173 37.80 39.98 -28.39
C SER A 173 39.21 40.34 -28.87
N ARG A 174 40.03 39.35 -29.28
CA ARG A 174 41.36 39.61 -29.85
C ARG A 174 41.30 40.43 -31.14
N LYS A 175 40.33 40.15 -32.01
CA LYS A 175 40.17 40.89 -33.28
C LYS A 175 39.73 42.35 -33.07
N ARG A 176 38.97 42.63 -32.00
CA ARG A 176 38.63 44.00 -31.57
C ARG A 176 39.82 44.77 -31.00
N MET A 177 40.71 44.13 -30.24
CA MET A 177 41.90 44.79 -29.69
C MET A 177 42.99 45.08 -30.75
N SER A 178 42.99 44.34 -31.86
CA SER A 178 43.94 44.50 -32.97
C SER A 178 43.58 45.62 -33.95
N ASN A 179 42.41 46.27 -33.84
CA ASN A 179 41.96 47.24 -34.84
C ASN A 179 41.49 48.58 -34.21
N PRO A 180 42.41 49.47 -33.79
CA PRO A 180 42.07 50.80 -33.30
C PRO A 180 42.14 51.82 -34.45
N ARG A 181 41.08 51.96 -35.26
CA ARG A 181 40.93 53.15 -36.14
C ARG A 181 39.51 53.31 -36.70
N ARG A 182 39.08 54.59 -36.71
CA ARG A 182 37.85 55.22 -37.28
C ARG A 182 36.61 55.10 -36.37
N ARG A 183 36.10 56.17 -35.76
CA ARG A 183 35.64 57.47 -36.33
C ARG A 183 35.44 58.47 -35.15
N LYS A 184 36.05 59.67 -35.13
CA LYS A 184 35.63 60.98 -35.74
C LYS A 184 34.89 61.84 -34.68
N GLN A 185 35.40 62.97 -34.16
CA GLN A 185 35.39 64.34 -34.76
C GLN A 185 34.16 64.50 -35.67
N TRP A 186 33.10 65.23 -35.36
CA TRP A 186 32.93 66.57 -34.81
C TRP A 186 31.84 66.59 -33.75
#